data_AF-A0A0F9SUM6-F1
#
_entry.id   AF-A0A0F9SUM6-F1
#
_cell.length_a   1.000
_cell.length_b   1.000
_cell.length_c   1.000
_cell.angle_alpha   90.00
_cell.angle_beta   90.00
_cell.angle_gamma   90.00
#
_symmetry.space_group_name_H-M   'P 1'
#
loop_
_entity.id
_entity.type
_entity.pdbx_description
1 polymer ?
#
loop_
_entity_poly.entity_id
_entity_poly.type
_entity_poly.pdbx_seq_one_letter_code
_entity_poly.pdbx_strand_id
1 'polypeptide(L)'
;MRKNVSLFILILHQVLFIIIYLIPFNIISEKNDEISLTFALILLFIIYLSTFSILYKVIFKEISIYVFGIMVFIVGFLCNIVAIIISPEYFMWKWSISVLTHHPGGGFMRIGFIISYNLAIPFFIKFGRLLKAETINDHLRKLAVACGIFTSVAAMLAGTFSGRNTLNSTLHGLFALLSWLGGAVVCLLFGLLMLKNSRFSKSISNFSFLISGFLLFYLIPFFIVNFCNLFPETSPVYAFGRNIYFIMPLFEWIVIFSVFTWYLFISIYVFRENIN
;
A
#
# COMPACT_ATOMS: atom_id res chain seq x y z
N MET A 1 -20.79 -24.84 -2.38
CA MET A 1 -19.62 -25.12 -3.26
C MET A 1 -19.26 -24.01 -4.25
N ARG A 2 -20.19 -23.41 -5.02
CA ARG A 2 -19.82 -22.37 -6.04
C ARG A 2 -19.06 -21.14 -5.52
N LYS A 3 -19.27 -20.72 -4.26
CA LYS A 3 -18.59 -19.55 -3.66
C LYS A 3 -17.09 -19.76 -3.46
N ASN A 4 -16.65 -20.96 -3.10
CA ASN A 4 -15.23 -21.25 -2.82
C ASN A 4 -14.40 -21.33 -4.11
N VAL A 5 -15.02 -21.77 -5.22
CA VAL A 5 -14.36 -21.88 -6.54
C VAL A 5 -14.00 -20.50 -7.10
N SER A 6 -14.84 -19.48 -6.88
CA SER A 6 -14.58 -18.13 -7.40
C SER A 6 -13.43 -17.42 -6.68
N LEU A 7 -13.30 -17.63 -5.36
CA LEU A 7 -12.18 -17.10 -4.58
C LEU A 7 -10.85 -17.78 -4.95
N PHE A 8 -10.89 -19.10 -5.17
CA PHE A 8 -9.71 -19.86 -5.60
C PHE A 8 -9.22 -19.42 -6.98
N ILE A 9 -10.11 -19.23 -7.96
CA ILE A 9 -9.75 -18.75 -9.31
C ILE A 9 -9.13 -17.36 -9.27
N LEU A 10 -9.62 -16.46 -8.40
CA LEU A 10 -9.02 -15.14 -8.18
C LEU A 10 -7.60 -15.24 -7.64
N ILE A 11 -7.40 -16.02 -6.57
CA ILE A 11 -6.08 -16.22 -5.96
C ILE A 11 -5.15 -16.83 -7.01
N LEU A 12 -5.63 -17.83 -7.76
CA LEU A 12 -4.87 -18.48 -8.81
C LEU A 12 -4.52 -17.52 -9.96
N HIS A 13 -5.41 -16.62 -10.38
CA HIS A 13 -5.13 -15.62 -11.41
C HIS A 13 -4.13 -14.56 -10.93
N GLN A 14 -4.25 -14.10 -9.67
CA GLN A 14 -3.28 -13.17 -9.07
C GLN A 14 -1.91 -13.83 -8.91
N VAL A 15 -1.88 -15.08 -8.46
CA VAL A 15 -0.67 -15.89 -8.33
C VAL A 15 -0.06 -16.19 -9.70
N LEU A 16 -0.85 -16.55 -10.71
CA LEU A 16 -0.39 -16.73 -12.10
C LEU A 16 0.13 -15.42 -12.68
N PHE A 17 -0.50 -14.29 -12.39
CA PHE A 17 0.03 -12.99 -12.82
C PHE A 17 1.41 -12.72 -12.21
N ILE A 18 1.58 -13.01 -10.92
CA ILE A 18 2.88 -12.86 -10.24
C ILE A 18 3.91 -13.87 -10.76
N ILE A 19 3.53 -15.13 -10.94
CA ILE A 19 4.44 -16.19 -11.38
C ILE A 19 4.84 -16.01 -12.84
N ILE A 20 3.90 -15.71 -13.74
CA ILE A 20 4.17 -15.60 -15.17
C ILE A 20 4.86 -14.29 -15.50
N TYR A 21 4.57 -13.20 -14.79
CA TYR A 21 5.04 -11.87 -15.20
C TYR A 21 6.07 -11.24 -14.25
N LEU A 22 6.10 -11.55 -12.95
CA LEU A 22 7.09 -10.99 -12.00
C LEU A 22 8.30 -11.90 -11.77
N ILE A 23 8.20 -13.23 -11.96
CA ILE A 23 9.34 -14.14 -11.76
C ILE A 23 10.34 -14.08 -12.94
N PRO A 24 9.93 -14.12 -14.22
CA PRO A 24 10.87 -13.94 -15.33
C PRO A 24 11.49 -12.53 -15.35
N PHE A 25 10.84 -11.55 -14.75
CA PHE A 25 11.25 -10.14 -14.68
C PHE A 25 12.57 -9.93 -13.92
N ASN A 26 12.76 -10.60 -12.78
CA ASN A 26 14.04 -10.56 -12.05
C ASN A 26 15.19 -11.22 -12.81
N ILE A 27 14.88 -12.17 -13.71
CA ILE A 27 15.88 -12.92 -14.50
C ILE A 27 16.27 -12.14 -15.77
N ILE A 28 15.34 -11.39 -16.38
CA ILE A 28 15.57 -10.64 -17.62
C ILE A 28 16.23 -9.28 -17.36
N SER A 29 15.98 -8.66 -16.19
CA SER A 29 16.53 -7.34 -15.81
C SER A 29 18.06 -7.30 -15.74
N GLU A 30 18.76 -8.43 -15.64
CA GLU A 30 20.22 -8.46 -15.61
C GLU A 30 20.87 -8.34 -17.01
N LYS A 31 20.10 -8.40 -18.11
CA LYS A 31 20.70 -8.62 -19.45
C LYS A 31 20.40 -7.67 -20.62
N ASN A 32 19.40 -6.75 -20.64
CA ASN A 32 19.24 -5.78 -21.75
C ASN A 32 18.19 -4.66 -21.51
N ASP A 33 18.42 -3.49 -22.16
CA ASP A 33 17.61 -2.26 -22.39
C ASP A 33 16.46 -1.89 -21.44
N GLU A 34 16.72 -0.89 -20.59
CA GLU A 34 15.83 -0.35 -19.54
C GLU A 34 14.54 0.31 -20.05
N ILE A 35 14.56 0.85 -21.28
CA ILE A 35 13.40 1.52 -21.90
C ILE A 35 12.34 0.49 -22.29
N SER A 36 12.76 -0.66 -22.83
CA SER A 36 11.91 -1.81 -23.14
C SER A 36 11.19 -2.31 -21.88
N LEU A 37 11.91 -2.35 -20.76
CA LEU A 37 11.43 -2.86 -19.48
C LEU A 37 10.34 -1.98 -18.86
N THR A 38 10.57 -0.66 -18.84
CA THR A 38 9.61 0.30 -18.29
C THR A 38 8.32 0.30 -19.12
N PHE A 39 8.44 0.24 -20.45
CA PHE A 39 7.29 0.17 -21.34
C PHE A 39 6.49 -1.13 -21.16
N ALA A 40 7.17 -2.28 -21.01
CA ALA A 40 6.53 -3.55 -20.74
C ALA A 40 5.74 -3.55 -19.42
N LEU A 41 6.29 -2.95 -18.35
CA LEU A 41 5.60 -2.80 -17.07
C LEU A 41 4.34 -1.93 -17.17
N ILE A 42 4.42 -0.80 -17.88
CA ILE A 42 3.26 0.08 -18.10
C ILE A 42 2.18 -0.67 -18.87
N LEU A 43 2.55 -1.37 -19.94
CA LEU A 43 1.62 -2.14 -20.75
C LEU A 43 0.96 -3.28 -19.94
N LEU A 44 1.74 -4.00 -19.13
CA LEU A 44 1.25 -5.02 -18.21
C LEU A 44 0.30 -4.46 -17.17
N PHE A 45 0.60 -3.27 -16.64
CA PHE A 45 -0.27 -2.58 -15.69
C PHE A 45 -1.60 -2.17 -16.33
N ILE A 46 -1.58 -1.70 -17.59
CA ILE A 46 -2.79 -1.37 -18.36
C ILE A 46 -3.64 -2.63 -18.60
N ILE A 47 -3.02 -3.74 -19.01
CA ILE A 47 -3.70 -5.03 -19.20
C ILE A 47 -4.27 -5.54 -17.87
N TYR A 48 -3.53 -5.37 -16.78
CA TYR A 48 -3.98 -5.71 -15.44
C TYR A 48 -5.25 -4.91 -15.06
N LEU A 49 -5.26 -3.59 -15.27
CA LEU A 49 -6.43 -2.76 -14.97
C LEU A 49 -7.65 -3.13 -15.82
N SER A 50 -7.46 -3.43 -17.11
CA SER A 50 -8.56 -3.79 -18.00
C SER A 50 -9.18 -5.15 -17.65
N THR A 51 -8.34 -6.15 -17.33
CA THR A 51 -8.78 -7.48 -16.87
C THR A 51 -9.41 -7.43 -15.48
N PHE A 52 -8.87 -6.60 -14.58
CA PHE A 52 -9.42 -6.40 -13.24
C PHE A 52 -10.88 -5.92 -13.25
N SER A 53 -11.26 -5.06 -14.20
CA SER A 53 -12.65 -4.60 -14.36
C SER A 53 -13.62 -5.75 -14.66
N ILE A 54 -13.20 -6.71 -15.49
CA ILE A 54 -13.98 -7.90 -15.83
C ILE A 54 -14.09 -8.82 -14.60
N LEU A 55 -12.96 -9.09 -13.96
CA LEU A 55 -12.89 -9.91 -12.76
C LEU A 55 -13.75 -9.34 -11.63
N TYR A 56 -13.81 -8.01 -11.52
CA TYR A 56 -14.60 -7.30 -10.53
C TYR A 56 -16.10 -7.52 -10.67
N LYS A 57 -16.61 -7.50 -11.90
CA LYS A 57 -18.05 -7.69 -12.13
C LYS A 57 -18.50 -9.10 -11.76
N VAL A 58 -17.66 -10.10 -12.00
CA VAL A 58 -18.03 -11.51 -11.86
C VAL A 58 -17.77 -12.02 -10.44
N ILE A 59 -16.58 -11.77 -9.89
CA ILE A 59 -16.12 -12.41 -8.64
C ILE A 59 -16.36 -11.52 -7.44
N PHE A 60 -16.06 -10.23 -7.55
CA PHE A 60 -16.03 -9.36 -6.37
C PHE A 60 -17.42 -8.96 -5.88
N LYS A 61 -18.49 -9.09 -6.65
CA LYS A 61 -19.84 -8.72 -6.20
C LYS A 61 -20.25 -9.48 -4.92
N GLU A 62 -19.94 -10.77 -4.85
CA GLU A 62 -20.41 -11.68 -3.80
C GLU A 62 -19.56 -11.68 -2.52
N ILE A 63 -18.31 -11.20 -2.58
CA ILE A 63 -17.39 -11.24 -1.43
C ILE A 63 -17.65 -10.04 -0.52
N SER A 64 -17.97 -10.26 0.74
CA SER A 64 -18.20 -9.16 1.70
C SER A 64 -16.97 -8.27 1.85
N ILE A 65 -17.19 -6.96 2.00
CA ILE A 65 -16.12 -5.95 2.09
C ILE A 65 -15.06 -6.26 3.15
N TYR A 66 -15.48 -6.72 4.34
CA TYR A 66 -14.57 -6.96 5.46
C TYR A 66 -13.51 -8.02 5.13
N VAL A 67 -13.85 -8.99 4.25
CA VAL A 67 -12.92 -10.03 3.80
C VAL A 67 -11.72 -9.40 3.10
N PHE A 68 -11.93 -8.41 2.24
CA PHE A 68 -10.82 -7.75 1.56
C PHE A 68 -9.88 -7.06 2.55
N GLY A 69 -10.37 -6.26 3.50
CA GLY A 69 -9.50 -5.58 4.45
C GLY A 69 -8.75 -6.54 5.39
N ILE A 70 -9.37 -7.67 5.78
CA ILE A 70 -8.69 -8.73 6.53
C ILE A 70 -7.59 -9.37 5.69
N MET A 71 -7.84 -9.66 4.41
CA MET A 71 -6.83 -10.22 3.51
C MET A 71 -5.68 -9.25 3.24
N VAL A 72 -5.96 -7.95 3.09
CA VAL A 72 -4.94 -6.89 2.98
C VAL A 72 -4.02 -6.93 4.20
N PHE A 73 -4.59 -6.96 5.40
CA PHE A 73 -3.84 -7.05 6.66
C PHE A 73 -3.01 -8.34 6.72
N ILE A 74 -3.64 -9.52 6.54
CA ILE A 74 -2.97 -10.81 6.67
C ILE A 74 -1.81 -10.92 5.69
N VAL A 75 -2.04 -10.65 4.40
CA VAL A 75 -0.99 -10.78 3.37
C VAL A 75 0.13 -9.77 3.61
N GLY A 76 -0.20 -8.49 3.80
CA GLY A 76 0.81 -7.45 4.00
C GLY A 76 1.63 -7.66 5.27
N PHE A 77 0.97 -7.97 6.38
CA PHE A 77 1.62 -8.19 7.67
C PHE A 77 2.49 -9.46 7.64
N LEU A 78 1.96 -10.61 7.20
CA LEU A 78 2.72 -11.87 7.18
C LEU A 78 3.93 -11.79 6.26
N CYS A 79 3.81 -11.19 5.07
CA CYS A 79 4.95 -11.01 4.16
C CYS A 79 6.06 -10.16 4.78
N ASN A 80 5.72 -9.12 5.57
CA ASN A 80 6.70 -8.34 6.31
C ASN A 80 7.39 -9.15 7.42
N ILE A 81 6.62 -9.93 8.18
CA ILE A 81 7.19 -10.80 9.22
C ILE A 81 8.14 -11.83 8.61
N VAL A 82 7.74 -12.48 7.52
CA VAL A 82 8.59 -13.43 6.79
C VAL A 82 9.85 -12.75 6.24
N ALA A 83 9.73 -11.54 5.68
CA ALA A 83 10.87 -10.79 5.18
C ALA A 83 11.90 -10.47 6.27
N ILE A 84 11.45 -10.11 7.48
CA ILE A 84 12.31 -9.87 8.65
C ILE A 84 12.97 -11.17 9.11
N ILE A 85 12.22 -12.27 9.24
CA ILE A 85 12.76 -13.56 9.68
C ILE A 85 13.87 -14.07 8.75
N ILE A 86 13.69 -13.89 7.44
CA ILE A 86 14.66 -14.33 6.42
C ILE A 86 15.86 -13.37 6.32
N SER A 87 15.78 -12.17 6.90
CA SER A 87 16.83 -11.15 6.86
C SER A 87 17.32 -10.81 8.28
N PRO A 88 17.96 -11.74 9.01
CA PRO A 88 18.35 -11.55 10.40
C PRO A 88 19.33 -10.38 10.64
N GLU A 89 20.04 -9.94 9.60
CA GLU A 89 20.93 -8.79 9.62
C GLU A 89 20.20 -7.43 9.55
N TYR A 90 18.91 -7.45 9.19
CA TYR A 90 18.09 -6.25 9.09
C TYR A 90 17.48 -5.90 10.45
N PHE A 91 17.70 -4.67 10.90
CA PHE A 91 17.15 -4.14 12.15
C PHE A 91 16.20 -2.98 11.88
N MET A 92 14.93 -3.15 12.25
CA MET A 92 13.83 -2.21 11.98
C MET A 92 14.07 -0.78 12.51
N TRP A 93 14.84 -0.64 13.59
CA TRP A 93 15.16 0.65 14.21
C TRP A 93 16.48 1.26 13.72
N LYS A 94 17.22 0.58 12.84
CA LYS A 94 18.49 1.08 12.29
C LYS A 94 18.43 1.37 10.80
N TRP A 95 17.68 0.56 10.05
CA TRP A 95 17.66 0.59 8.59
C TRP A 95 16.25 0.87 8.08
N SER A 96 16.13 1.80 7.14
CA SER A 96 14.87 2.08 6.45
C SER A 96 14.33 0.81 5.81
N ILE A 97 13.01 0.68 5.73
CA ILE A 97 12.36 -0.45 5.10
C ILE A 97 12.72 -0.59 3.62
N SER A 98 13.08 0.50 2.94
CA SER A 98 13.61 0.42 1.58
C SER A 98 14.88 -0.41 1.50
N VAL A 99 15.72 -0.42 2.56
CA VAL A 99 16.93 -1.24 2.64
C VAL A 99 16.58 -2.73 2.70
N LEU A 100 15.48 -3.11 3.38
CA LEU A 100 15.00 -4.50 3.45
C LEU A 100 14.80 -5.12 2.06
N THR A 101 14.50 -4.30 1.02
CA THR A 101 14.37 -4.78 -0.37
C THR A 101 15.66 -5.38 -0.95
N HIS A 102 16.83 -5.05 -0.37
CA HIS A 102 18.13 -5.54 -0.80
C HIS A 102 18.63 -6.76 -0.01
N HIS A 103 17.89 -7.16 1.03
CA HIS A 103 18.19 -8.34 1.83
C HIS A 103 17.46 -9.58 1.29
N PRO A 104 17.85 -10.81 1.69
CA PRO A 104 17.25 -12.05 1.18
C PRO A 104 15.73 -12.12 1.33
N GLY A 105 15.18 -11.55 2.40
CA GLY A 105 13.72 -11.49 2.65
C GLY A 105 12.99 -10.38 1.89
N GLY A 106 13.70 -9.44 1.26
CA GLY A 106 13.13 -8.27 0.58
C GLY A 106 12.10 -8.62 -0.50
N GLY A 107 12.27 -9.77 -1.18
CA GLY A 107 11.31 -10.26 -2.16
C GLY A 107 9.92 -10.52 -1.57
N PHE A 108 9.83 -11.06 -0.35
CA PHE A 108 8.54 -11.32 0.31
C PHE A 108 7.81 -10.03 0.65
N MET A 109 8.51 -9.02 1.15
CA MET A 109 7.93 -7.71 1.42
C MET A 109 7.36 -7.07 0.15
N ARG A 110 8.13 -7.07 -0.94
CA ARG A 110 7.70 -6.51 -2.24
C ARG A 110 6.45 -7.20 -2.77
N ILE A 111 6.45 -8.54 -2.79
CA ILE A 111 5.29 -9.34 -3.20
C ILE A 111 4.09 -9.08 -2.29
N GLY A 112 4.33 -8.99 -0.97
CA GLY A 112 3.32 -8.66 0.02
C GLY A 112 2.65 -7.32 -0.24
N PHE A 113 3.43 -6.28 -0.57
CA PHE A 113 2.90 -4.97 -0.95
C PHE A 113 2.08 -5.05 -2.23
N ILE A 114 2.60 -5.71 -3.26
CA ILE A 114 1.88 -5.86 -4.53
C ILE A 114 0.53 -6.55 -4.30
N ILE A 115 0.49 -7.70 -3.64
CA ILE A 115 -0.76 -8.45 -3.42
C ILE A 115 -1.71 -7.70 -2.48
N SER A 116 -1.22 -7.19 -1.34
CA SER A 116 -2.07 -6.52 -0.36
C SER A 116 -2.72 -5.27 -0.93
N TYR A 117 -1.99 -4.41 -1.64
CA TYR A 117 -2.57 -3.21 -2.22
C TYR A 117 -3.45 -3.49 -3.44
N ASN A 118 -3.25 -4.62 -4.12
CA ASN A 118 -4.19 -5.15 -5.09
C ASN A 118 -5.56 -5.44 -4.46
N LEU A 119 -5.56 -6.10 -3.31
CA LEU A 119 -6.75 -6.44 -2.52
C LEU A 119 -7.39 -5.20 -1.86
N ALA A 120 -6.63 -4.13 -1.65
CA ALA A 120 -7.14 -2.87 -1.12
C ALA A 120 -8.02 -2.10 -2.15
N ILE A 121 -7.79 -2.27 -3.46
CA ILE A 121 -8.63 -1.65 -4.49
C ILE A 121 -10.11 -2.04 -4.37
N PRO A 122 -10.49 -3.35 -4.38
CA PRO A 122 -11.89 -3.73 -4.23
C PRO A 122 -12.43 -3.38 -2.84
N PHE A 123 -11.59 -3.36 -1.80
CA PHE A 123 -11.96 -2.83 -0.48
C PHE A 123 -12.43 -1.37 -0.58
N PHE A 124 -11.63 -0.45 -1.14
CA PHE A 124 -12.01 0.96 -1.24
C PHE A 124 -13.26 1.19 -2.06
N ILE A 125 -13.43 0.48 -3.19
CA ILE A 125 -14.63 0.60 -4.03
C ILE A 125 -15.86 0.18 -3.24
N LYS A 126 -15.81 -0.95 -2.53
CA LYS A 126 -16.93 -1.41 -1.71
C LYS A 126 -17.16 -0.51 -0.50
N PHE A 127 -16.10 0.00 0.12
CA PHE A 127 -16.22 0.89 1.28
C PHE A 127 -16.89 2.21 0.92
N GLY A 128 -16.50 2.81 -0.21
CA GLY A 128 -17.19 3.98 -0.74
C GLY A 128 -18.66 3.73 -1.05
N ARG A 129 -19.04 2.52 -1.50
CA ARG A 129 -20.46 2.15 -1.69
C ARG A 129 -21.19 2.01 -0.36
N LEU A 130 -20.56 1.35 0.63
CA LEU A 130 -21.09 1.18 1.97
C LEU A 130 -21.41 2.52 2.64
N LEU A 131 -20.53 3.50 2.42
CA LEU A 131 -20.67 4.87 2.93
C LEU A 131 -21.69 5.72 2.17
N LYS A 132 -22.46 5.17 1.21
CA LYS A 132 -23.54 5.93 0.58
C LYS A 132 -24.63 6.23 1.62
N ALA A 133 -24.91 7.49 1.86
CA ALA A 133 -26.03 7.96 2.67
C ALA A 133 -26.55 9.29 2.10
N GLU A 134 -27.80 9.66 2.40
CA GLU A 134 -28.40 10.91 1.91
C GLU A 134 -27.62 12.15 2.36
N THR A 135 -27.00 12.09 3.55
CA THR A 135 -26.20 13.18 4.13
C THR A 135 -24.79 13.31 3.55
N ILE A 136 -24.37 12.37 2.68
CA ILE A 136 -23.00 12.29 2.16
C ILE A 136 -22.92 12.84 0.75
N ASN A 137 -22.03 13.82 0.56
CA ASN A 137 -21.71 14.35 -0.76
C ASN A 137 -21.06 13.26 -1.63
N ASP A 138 -21.71 12.96 -2.76
CA ASP A 138 -21.29 11.88 -3.66
C ASP A 138 -19.94 12.14 -4.33
N HIS A 139 -19.60 13.40 -4.63
CA HIS A 139 -18.30 13.76 -5.20
C HIS A 139 -17.17 13.52 -4.21
N LEU A 140 -17.35 13.91 -2.94
CA LEU A 140 -16.34 13.67 -1.89
C LEU A 140 -16.11 12.17 -1.68
N ARG A 141 -17.19 11.38 -1.69
CA ARG A 141 -17.13 9.92 -1.59
C ARG A 141 -16.39 9.29 -2.75
N LYS A 142 -16.69 9.70 -3.99
CA LYS A 142 -15.99 9.24 -5.20
C LYS A 142 -14.53 9.64 -5.20
N LEU A 143 -14.21 10.86 -4.75
CA LEU A 143 -12.84 11.34 -4.59
C LEU A 143 -12.07 10.46 -3.59
N ALA A 144 -12.66 10.13 -2.43
CA ALA A 144 -12.03 9.24 -1.45
C ALA A 144 -11.71 7.86 -2.03
N VAL A 145 -12.63 7.28 -2.82
CA VAL A 145 -12.38 6.02 -3.54
C VAL A 145 -11.26 6.17 -4.57
N ALA A 146 -11.28 7.23 -5.37
CA ALA A 146 -10.25 7.48 -6.37
C ALA A 146 -8.85 7.64 -5.73
N CYS A 147 -8.75 8.40 -4.63
CA CYS A 147 -7.52 8.51 -3.84
C CYS A 147 -7.08 7.16 -3.28
N GLY A 148 -8.01 6.33 -2.80
CA GLY A 148 -7.73 4.98 -2.32
C GLY A 148 -7.11 4.09 -3.40
N ILE A 149 -7.70 4.09 -4.59
CA ILE A 149 -7.19 3.34 -5.75
C ILE A 149 -5.82 3.87 -6.17
N PHE A 150 -5.65 5.19 -6.30
CA PHE A 150 -4.37 5.80 -6.65
C PHE A 150 -3.27 5.43 -5.65
N THR A 151 -3.58 5.50 -4.35
CA THR A 151 -2.65 5.13 -3.26
C THR A 151 -2.26 3.66 -3.35
N SER A 152 -3.21 2.76 -3.59
CA SER A 152 -2.94 1.34 -3.80
C SER A 152 -2.01 1.11 -4.99
N VAL A 153 -2.24 1.80 -6.11
CA VAL A 153 -1.39 1.71 -7.29
C VAL A 153 0.02 2.20 -6.99
N ALA A 154 0.16 3.36 -6.35
CA ALA A 154 1.46 3.89 -5.95
C ALA A 154 2.21 2.91 -5.04
N ALA A 155 1.55 2.31 -4.05
CA ALA A 155 2.17 1.33 -3.16
C ALA A 155 2.61 0.04 -3.88
N MET A 156 1.80 -0.46 -4.83
CA MET A 156 2.20 -1.60 -5.68
C MET A 156 3.44 -1.25 -6.51
N LEU A 157 3.48 -0.05 -7.12
CA LEU A 157 4.62 0.41 -7.90
C LEU A 157 5.86 0.61 -7.03
N ALA A 158 5.73 1.09 -5.80
CA ALA A 158 6.84 1.15 -4.85
C ALA A 158 7.40 -0.25 -4.52
N GLY A 159 6.56 -1.28 -4.43
CA GLY A 159 6.99 -2.67 -4.30
C GLY A 159 7.67 -3.22 -5.56
N THR A 160 7.20 -2.82 -6.75
CA THR A 160 7.76 -3.24 -8.04
C THR A 160 9.13 -2.62 -8.29
N PHE A 161 9.22 -1.29 -8.18
CA PHE A 161 10.48 -0.56 -8.35
C PHE A 161 11.29 -0.69 -7.06
N SER A 162 12.24 -1.62 -7.03
CA SER A 162 13.30 -1.67 -6.04
C SER A 162 14.57 -2.11 -6.74
N GLY A 163 15.68 -1.42 -6.56
CA GLY A 163 16.92 -1.78 -7.23
C GLY A 163 18.06 -0.84 -6.95
N ARG A 164 19.26 -1.26 -7.35
CA ARG A 164 20.50 -0.50 -7.16
C ARG A 164 20.67 0.62 -8.19
N ASN A 165 20.00 0.55 -9.34
CA ASN A 165 20.03 1.61 -10.34
C ASN A 165 19.31 2.86 -9.79
N THR A 166 19.94 4.02 -9.95
CA THR A 166 19.42 5.35 -9.67
C THR A 166 17.99 5.58 -10.16
N LEU A 167 17.63 5.15 -11.37
CA LEU A 167 16.27 5.32 -11.90
C LEU A 167 15.25 4.55 -11.05
N ASN A 168 15.49 3.27 -10.81
CA ASN A 168 14.60 2.42 -9.99
C ASN A 168 14.51 2.93 -8.55
N SER A 169 15.62 3.39 -7.98
CA SER A 169 15.66 3.99 -6.64
C SER A 169 14.84 5.30 -6.59
N THR A 170 14.95 6.15 -7.61
CA THR A 170 14.20 7.39 -7.73
C THR A 170 12.70 7.12 -7.87
N LEU A 171 12.32 6.19 -8.75
CA LEU A 171 10.93 5.77 -8.93
C LEU A 171 10.36 5.14 -7.66
N HIS A 172 11.13 4.28 -6.99
CA HIS A 172 10.77 3.71 -5.69
C HIS A 172 10.42 4.81 -4.68
N GLY A 173 11.33 5.76 -4.48
CA GLY A 173 11.15 6.88 -3.56
C GLY A 173 9.94 7.73 -3.90
N LEU A 174 9.73 8.04 -5.19
CA LEU A 174 8.56 8.79 -5.66
C LEU A 174 7.25 8.06 -5.36
N PHE A 175 7.15 6.78 -5.71
CA PHE A 175 5.93 6.00 -5.49
C PHE A 175 5.68 5.73 -4.00
N ALA A 176 6.73 5.53 -3.21
CA ALA A 176 6.63 5.45 -1.75
C ALA A 176 6.04 6.75 -1.19
N LEU A 177 6.60 7.92 -1.56
CA LEU A 177 6.08 9.22 -1.13
C LEU A 177 4.61 9.42 -1.52
N LEU A 178 4.26 9.13 -2.78
CA LEU A 178 2.89 9.25 -3.26
C LEU A 178 1.92 8.33 -2.50
N SER A 179 2.37 7.12 -2.14
CA SER A 179 1.57 6.20 -1.34
C SER A 179 1.40 6.65 0.11
N TRP A 180 2.43 7.24 0.73
CA TRP A 180 2.31 7.80 2.08
C TRP A 180 1.37 9.00 2.14
N LEU A 181 1.56 9.96 1.23
CA LEU A 181 0.69 11.12 1.13
C LEU A 181 -0.75 10.72 0.78
N GLY A 182 -0.90 9.83 -0.19
CA GLY A 182 -2.19 9.26 -0.58
C GLY A 182 -2.87 8.55 0.59
N GLY A 183 -2.14 7.73 1.35
CA GLY A 183 -2.65 7.04 2.54
C GLY A 183 -3.16 8.02 3.60
N ALA A 184 -2.44 9.13 3.83
CA ALA A 184 -2.85 10.15 4.79
C ALA A 184 -4.19 10.78 4.38
N VAL A 185 -4.31 11.16 3.11
CA VAL A 185 -5.52 11.76 2.51
C VAL A 185 -6.67 10.75 2.55
N VAL A 186 -6.43 9.49 2.21
CA VAL A 186 -7.44 8.42 2.22
C VAL A 186 -8.01 8.21 3.61
N CYS A 187 -7.14 8.05 4.63
CA CYS A 187 -7.57 7.87 6.01
C CYS A 187 -8.37 9.09 6.51
N LEU A 188 -7.94 10.30 6.16
CA LEU A 188 -8.66 11.54 6.48
C LEU A 188 -10.05 11.59 5.84
N LEU A 189 -10.12 11.37 4.52
CA LEU A 189 -11.38 11.43 3.76
C LEU A 189 -12.37 10.37 4.24
N PHE A 190 -11.93 9.12 4.42
CA PHE A 190 -12.79 8.06 4.95
C PHE A 190 -13.18 8.31 6.41
N GLY A 191 -12.29 8.88 7.23
CA GLY A 191 -12.61 9.36 8.57
C GLY A 191 -13.76 10.37 8.57
N LEU A 192 -13.69 11.39 7.70
CA LEU A 192 -14.74 12.40 7.53
C LEU A 192 -16.06 11.80 7.04
N LEU A 193 -16.01 10.88 6.09
CA LEU A 193 -17.20 10.20 5.56
C LEU A 193 -17.87 9.33 6.63
N MET A 194 -17.08 8.59 7.43
CA MET A 194 -17.61 7.81 8.55
C MET A 194 -18.24 8.70 9.62
N LEU A 195 -17.64 9.86 9.93
CA LEU A 195 -18.20 10.79 10.92
C LEU A 195 -19.61 11.28 10.53
N LYS A 196 -19.88 11.39 9.22
CA LYS A 196 -21.17 11.82 8.67
C LYS A 196 -22.17 10.68 8.46
N ASN A 197 -21.77 9.43 8.67
CA ASN A 197 -22.60 8.26 8.45
C ASN A 197 -23.02 7.65 9.80
N SER A 198 -24.32 7.66 10.11
CA SER A 198 -24.85 7.16 11.39
C SER A 198 -24.59 5.68 11.66
N ARG A 199 -24.23 4.88 10.64
CA ARG A 199 -23.84 3.47 10.78
C ARG A 199 -22.44 3.30 11.38
N PHE A 200 -21.63 4.36 11.40
CA PHE A 200 -20.26 4.32 11.90
C PHE A 200 -20.13 5.07 13.23
N SER A 201 -19.52 4.42 14.20
CA SER A 201 -19.23 5.04 15.50
C SER A 201 -18.18 6.15 15.36
N LYS A 202 -18.22 7.12 16.28
CA LYS A 202 -17.16 8.15 16.36
C LYS A 202 -15.78 7.55 16.59
N SER A 203 -15.69 6.43 17.32
CA SER A 203 -14.42 5.75 17.60
C SER A 203 -13.71 5.29 16.33
N ILE A 204 -14.43 4.69 15.38
CA ILE A 204 -13.80 4.16 14.16
C ILE A 204 -13.38 5.28 13.18
N SER A 205 -14.15 6.38 13.16
CA SER A 205 -13.77 7.61 12.46
C SER A 205 -12.50 8.24 13.07
N ASN A 206 -12.47 8.41 14.40
CA ASN A 206 -11.31 8.93 15.13
C ASN A 206 -10.07 8.07 14.92
N PHE A 207 -10.23 6.75 14.86
CA PHE A 207 -9.12 5.86 14.53
C PHE A 207 -8.53 6.17 13.15
N SER A 208 -9.36 6.48 12.15
CA SER A 208 -8.87 6.88 10.83
C SER A 208 -8.11 8.21 10.86
N PHE A 209 -8.58 9.18 11.65
CA PHE A 209 -7.84 10.44 11.86
C PHE A 209 -6.50 10.22 12.57
N LEU A 210 -6.45 9.31 13.54
CA LEU A 210 -5.20 8.95 14.22
C LEU A 210 -4.18 8.37 13.24
N ILE A 211 -4.59 7.43 12.38
CA ILE A 211 -3.71 6.84 11.36
C ILE A 211 -3.25 7.90 10.35
N SER A 212 -4.15 8.78 9.91
CA SER A 212 -3.77 9.94 9.08
C SER A 212 -2.74 10.84 9.77
N GLY A 213 -2.90 11.07 11.08
CA GLY A 213 -1.94 11.81 11.89
C GLY A 213 -0.55 11.16 11.94
N PHE A 214 -0.46 9.84 12.12
CA PHE A 214 0.82 9.13 12.07
C PHE A 214 1.50 9.24 10.70
N LEU A 215 0.73 9.13 9.61
CA LEU A 215 1.24 9.30 8.25
C LEU A 215 1.78 10.73 8.02
N LEU A 216 1.01 11.76 8.38
CA LEU A 216 1.43 13.15 8.26
C LEU A 216 2.65 13.47 9.12
N PHE A 217 2.68 12.94 10.35
CA PHE A 217 3.79 13.16 11.26
C PHE A 217 5.08 12.54 10.73
N TYR A 218 5.03 11.36 10.10
CA TYR A 218 6.17 10.75 9.42
C TYR A 218 6.67 11.55 8.20
N LEU A 219 5.78 12.21 7.47
CA LEU A 219 6.19 13.02 6.31
C LEU A 219 7.11 14.19 6.71
N ILE A 220 7.01 14.69 7.94
CA ILE A 220 7.87 15.78 8.44
C ILE A 220 9.36 15.40 8.42
N PRO A 221 9.83 14.37 9.19
CA PRO A 221 11.23 13.96 9.13
C PRO A 221 11.63 13.48 7.74
N PHE A 222 10.73 12.85 6.97
CA PHE A 222 11.02 12.46 5.59
C PHE A 222 11.40 13.67 4.73
N PHE A 223 10.60 14.75 4.73
CA PHE A 223 10.91 15.95 3.96
C PHE A 223 12.16 16.66 4.47
N ILE A 224 12.36 16.72 5.79
CA ILE A 224 13.57 17.34 6.37
C ILE A 224 14.83 16.60 5.91
N VAL A 225 14.85 15.26 6.00
CA VAL A 225 16.00 14.45 5.56
C VAL A 225 16.27 14.67 4.06
N ASN A 226 15.24 14.59 3.22
CA ASN A 226 15.40 14.76 1.77
C ASN A 226 15.88 16.16 1.40
N PHE A 227 15.38 17.20 2.07
CA PHE A 227 15.85 18.58 1.88
C PHE A 227 17.32 18.73 2.30
N CYS A 228 17.70 18.20 3.46
CA CYS A 228 19.07 18.29 3.97
C CYS A 228 20.09 17.54 3.08
N ASN A 229 19.66 16.48 2.40
CA ASN A 229 20.48 15.74 1.45
C ASN A 229 20.81 16.54 0.17
N LEU A 230 20.18 17.70 -0.06
CA LEU A 230 20.53 18.61 -1.18
C LEU A 230 21.79 19.44 -0.89
N PHE A 231 22.29 19.44 0.35
CA PHE A 231 23.46 20.21 0.77
C PHE A 231 24.72 19.34 0.79
N PRO A 232 25.94 19.93 0.67
CA PRO A 232 27.19 19.17 0.74
C PRO A 232 27.30 18.35 2.04
N GLU A 233 27.91 17.17 1.96
CA GLU A 233 28.05 16.26 3.12
C GLU A 233 28.84 16.88 4.29
N THR A 234 29.72 17.84 4.00
CA THR A 234 30.49 18.61 4.99
C THR A 234 29.68 19.71 5.67
N SER A 235 28.45 19.98 5.21
CA SER A 235 27.62 21.06 5.74
C SER A 235 26.94 20.67 7.06
N PRO A 236 26.73 21.62 7.99
CA PRO A 236 25.96 21.36 9.21
C PRO A 236 24.50 21.00 8.93
N VAL A 237 23.94 21.43 7.79
CA VAL A 237 22.58 21.08 7.35
C VAL A 237 22.48 19.60 7.01
N TYR A 238 23.44 19.06 6.26
CA TYR A 238 23.49 17.62 5.98
C TYR A 238 23.60 16.81 7.28
N ALA A 239 24.51 17.20 8.19
CA ALA A 239 24.68 16.54 9.48
C ALA A 239 23.39 16.54 10.32
N PHE A 240 22.64 17.65 10.32
CA PHE A 240 21.32 17.71 10.97
C PHE A 240 20.32 16.72 10.36
N GLY A 241 20.24 16.65 9.03
CA GLY A 241 19.43 15.65 8.33
C GLY A 241 19.80 14.22 8.72
N ARG A 242 21.09 13.91 8.84
CA ARG A 242 21.57 12.58 9.28
C ARG A 242 21.14 12.24 10.71
N ASN A 243 21.09 13.22 11.61
CA ASN A 243 20.60 13.00 12.97
C ASN A 243 19.10 12.66 12.99
N ILE A 244 18.29 13.31 12.16
CA ILE A 244 16.86 13.00 12.02
C ILE A 244 16.66 11.64 11.35
N TYR A 245 17.50 11.30 10.36
CA TYR A 245 17.42 10.00 9.70
C TYR A 245 17.51 8.82 10.68
N PHE A 246 18.17 8.98 11.84
CA PHE A 246 18.29 7.93 12.85
C PHE A 246 16.94 7.42 13.39
N ILE A 247 15.92 8.28 13.47
CA ILE A 247 14.58 7.88 13.94
C ILE A 247 13.67 7.42 12.79
N MET A 248 13.98 7.77 11.55
CA MET A 248 13.12 7.54 10.38
C MET A 248 12.76 6.05 10.16
N PRO A 249 13.69 5.08 10.27
CA PRO A 249 13.37 3.66 10.15
C PRO A 249 12.24 3.19 11.05
N LEU A 250 12.28 3.60 12.33
CA LEU A 250 11.25 3.22 13.29
C LEU A 250 9.88 3.80 12.90
N PHE A 251 9.86 5.05 12.42
CA PHE A 251 8.62 5.69 11.98
C PHE A 251 8.03 5.02 10.74
N GLU A 252 8.86 4.61 9.77
CA GLU A 252 8.38 3.86 8.59
C GLU A 252 7.61 2.60 9.00
N TRP A 253 8.15 1.83 9.96
CA TRP A 253 7.47 0.64 10.48
C TRP A 253 6.18 0.96 11.23
N ILE A 254 6.19 2.01 12.07
CA ILE A 254 4.98 2.47 12.76
C ILE A 254 3.89 2.79 11.73
N VAL A 255 4.24 3.52 10.67
CA VAL A 255 3.30 3.91 9.63
C VAL A 255 2.78 2.69 8.85
N ILE A 256 3.65 1.77 8.46
CA ILE A 256 3.25 0.53 7.75
C ILE A 256 2.26 -0.28 8.57
N PHE A 257 2.58 -0.56 9.83
CA PHE A 257 1.69 -1.31 10.69
C PHE A 257 0.40 -0.54 10.99
N SER A 258 0.48 0.77 11.11
CA SER A 258 -0.70 1.63 11.27
C SER A 258 -1.67 1.50 10.09
N VAL A 259 -1.15 1.51 8.86
CA VAL A 259 -1.97 1.33 7.65
C VAL A 259 -2.59 -0.06 7.59
N PHE A 260 -1.85 -1.13 7.87
CA PHE A 260 -2.44 -2.48 7.88
C PHE A 260 -3.48 -2.65 8.99
N THR A 261 -3.19 -2.15 10.18
CA THR A 261 -4.13 -2.15 11.30
C THR A 261 -5.39 -1.33 10.98
N TRP A 262 -5.27 -0.25 10.19
CA TRP A 262 -6.43 0.48 9.68
C TRP A 262 -7.40 -0.43 8.91
N TYR A 263 -6.91 -1.18 7.92
CA TYR A 263 -7.76 -2.12 7.17
C TYR A 263 -8.39 -3.18 8.09
N LEU A 264 -7.61 -3.71 9.04
CA LEU A 264 -8.10 -4.71 9.99
C LEU A 264 -9.25 -4.18 10.85
N PHE A 265 -9.07 -3.03 11.49
CA PHE A 265 -10.07 -2.47 12.40
C PHE A 265 -11.34 -2.03 11.66
N ILE A 266 -11.23 -1.42 10.47
CA ILE A 266 -12.40 -1.10 9.65
C ILE A 266 -13.15 -2.38 9.29
N SER A 267 -12.44 -3.42 8.85
CA SER A 267 -13.07 -4.70 8.51
C SER A 267 -13.75 -5.38 9.69
N ILE A 268 -13.10 -5.43 10.86
CA ILE A 268 -13.68 -5.99 12.08
C ILE A 268 -14.94 -5.22 12.47
N TYR A 269 -14.89 -3.88 12.41
CA TYR A 269 -16.04 -3.04 12.71
C TYR A 269 -17.21 -3.36 11.77
N VAL A 270 -16.97 -3.37 10.45
CA VAL A 270 -18.00 -3.64 9.45
C VAL A 270 -18.60 -5.04 9.60
N PHE A 271 -17.77 -6.05 9.91
CA PHE A 271 -18.23 -7.40 10.20
C PHE A 271 -19.10 -7.46 11.46
N ARG A 272 -18.62 -6.88 12.57
CA ARG A 272 -19.32 -6.91 13.87
C ARG A 272 -20.68 -6.23 13.81
N GLU A 273 -20.76 -5.08 13.15
CA GLU A 273 -21.99 -4.30 13.01
C GLU A 273 -22.89 -4.83 11.87
N ASN A 274 -22.51 -5.92 11.20
CA ASN A 274 -23.25 -6.52 10.08
C ASN A 274 -23.62 -5.52 8.97
N ILE A 275 -22.72 -4.59 8.67
CA ILE A 275 -22.97 -3.54 7.66
C ILE A 275 -22.61 -4.12 6.28
N ASN A 276 -23.64 -4.41 5.47
CA ASN A 276 -23.49 -4.96 4.12
C ASN A 276 -23.61 -3.88 3.03
#